data_AF-A0A348N5S2-F1
#
_entry.id   AF-A0A348N5S2-F1
#
_cell.length_a   1.000
_cell.length_b   1.000
_cell.length_c   1.000
_cell.angle_alpha   90.00
_cell.angle_beta   90.00
_cell.angle_gamma   90.00
#
_symmetry.space_group_name_H-M   'P 1'
#
loop_
_entity.id
_entity.type
_entity.pdbx_description
1 polymer ?
#
loop_
_entity_poly.entity_id
_entity_poly.type
_entity_poly.pdbx_seq_one_letter_code
_entity_poly.pdbx_strand_id
1 'polypeptide(L)'
;MIDVKDVLSLEFYKKSPFHGSYNGIRYRIEKDGDDEKVKLKCTIWPEPYSFEATDDSLKEYYQAEFSNEGLEDIVSYINNKVVHK
;
A
#
# COMPACT_ATOMS: atom_id res chain seq x y z
N MET A 1 -10.90 -10.47 2.67
CA MET A 1 -10.55 -9.04 2.70
C MET A 1 -9.44 -8.87 3.72
N ILE A 2 -8.52 -7.96 3.47
CA ILE A 2 -7.42 -7.57 4.37
C ILE A 2 -8.01 -6.74 5.52
N ASP A 3 -7.59 -6.99 6.75
CA ASP A 3 -7.90 -6.16 7.93
C ASP A 3 -6.75 -5.17 8.19
N VAL A 4 -7.03 -4.04 8.85
CA VAL A 4 -5.99 -3.08 9.22
C VAL A 4 -4.94 -3.68 10.16
N LYS A 5 -5.28 -4.74 10.90
CA LYS A 5 -4.33 -5.48 11.75
C LYS A 5 -3.38 -6.38 10.96
N ASP A 6 -3.69 -6.67 9.69
CA ASP A 6 -2.81 -7.43 8.80
C ASP A 6 -1.69 -6.56 8.20
N VAL A 7 -1.82 -5.22 8.30
CA VAL A 7 -0.75 -4.28 7.99
C VAL A 7 0.02 -3.86 9.26
N LEU A 8 1.18 -3.24 9.07
CA LEU A 8 2.06 -2.88 10.19
C LEU A 8 1.64 -1.56 10.84
N SER A 9 2.16 -1.27 12.02
CA SER A 9 1.85 -0.02 12.72
C SER A 9 2.44 1.20 11.99
N LEU A 10 1.84 2.37 12.22
CA LEU A 10 2.31 3.64 11.65
C LEU A 10 3.80 3.92 11.92
N GLU A 11 4.32 3.50 13.07
CA GLU A 11 5.74 3.64 13.43
C GLU A 11 6.70 2.82 12.55
N PHE A 12 6.26 1.68 12.03
CA PHE A 12 7.06 0.87 11.11
C PHE A 12 7.36 1.64 9.83
N TYR A 13 6.35 2.32 9.28
CA TYR A 13 6.44 3.05 8.02
C TYR A 13 7.37 4.26 8.07
N LYS A 14 7.70 4.76 9.28
CA LYS A 14 8.75 5.78 9.44
C LYS A 14 10.15 5.26 9.08
N LYS A 15 10.34 3.93 9.08
CA LYS A 15 11.65 3.28 8.92
C LYS A 15 11.77 2.47 7.65
N SER A 16 10.71 1.77 7.24
CA SER A 16 10.77 0.80 6.16
C SER A 16 9.44 0.70 5.43
N PRO A 17 9.45 0.46 4.10
CA PRO A 17 8.26 0.05 3.39
C PRO A 17 7.81 -1.35 3.82
N PHE A 18 6.51 -1.60 3.76
CA PHE A 18 5.90 -2.92 3.92
C PHE A 18 5.51 -3.48 2.55
N HIS A 19 5.71 -4.78 2.34
CA HIS A 19 5.24 -5.50 1.17
C HIS A 19 4.28 -6.61 1.60
N GLY A 20 3.19 -6.75 0.88
CA GLY A 20 2.24 -7.84 1.07
C GLY A 20 1.61 -8.28 -0.24
N SER A 21 0.81 -9.34 -0.16
CA SER A 21 0.03 -9.85 -1.28
C SER A 21 -1.31 -10.38 -0.80
N TYR A 22 -2.31 -10.30 -1.66
CA TYR A 22 -3.64 -10.85 -1.41
C TYR A 22 -4.37 -11.07 -2.74
N ASN A 23 -4.94 -12.27 -2.94
CA ASN A 23 -5.76 -12.62 -4.11
C ASN A 23 -5.20 -12.15 -5.47
N GLY A 24 -3.95 -12.51 -5.77
CA GLY A 24 -3.32 -12.20 -7.05
C GLY A 24 -2.85 -10.76 -7.22
N ILE A 25 -3.01 -9.90 -6.21
CA ILE A 25 -2.46 -8.55 -6.18
C ILE A 25 -1.32 -8.52 -5.18
N ARG A 26 -0.24 -7.84 -5.55
CA ARG A 26 0.85 -7.46 -4.66
C ARG A 26 0.71 -5.99 -4.32
N TYR A 27 1.12 -5.63 -3.11
CA TYR A 27 1.06 -4.25 -2.67
C TYR A 27 2.29 -3.87 -1.86
N ARG A 28 2.63 -2.59 -1.93
CA ARG A 28 3.71 -1.94 -1.18
C ARG A 28 3.14 -0.72 -0.50
N ILE A 29 3.33 -0.60 0.81
CA ILE A 29 2.93 0.58 1.59
C ILE A 29 4.19 1.24 2.12
N GLU A 30 4.36 2.52 1.89
CA GLU A 30 5.55 3.27 2.27
C GLU A 30 5.22 4.70 2.73
N LYS A 31 6.16 5.29 3.47
CA LYS A 31 6.16 6.74 3.71
C LYS A 31 6.56 7.46 2.41
N ASP A 32 5.82 8.48 2.05
CA ASP A 32 6.10 9.36 0.90
C ASP A 32 6.19 10.82 1.37
N GLY A 33 7.29 11.50 1.02
CA GLY A 33 7.57 12.88 1.42
C GLY A 33 8.27 13.04 2.77
N ASP A 34 8.62 14.27 3.13
CA ASP A 34 9.34 14.63 4.36
C ASP A 34 8.63 15.75 5.14
N ASP A 35 8.98 15.85 6.43
CA ASP A 35 8.49 16.84 7.39
C ASP A 35 6.96 17.01 7.39
N GLU A 36 6.45 18.17 6.95
CA GLU A 36 5.03 18.55 7.04
C GLU A 36 4.16 17.98 5.91
N LYS A 37 4.74 17.31 4.91
CA LYS A 37 4.00 16.74 3.76
C LYS A 37 4.01 15.21 3.74
N VAL A 38 4.29 14.60 4.87
CA VAL A 38 4.36 13.13 4.99
C VAL A 38 3.01 12.48 4.71
N LYS A 39 3.01 11.49 3.82
CA LYS A 39 1.84 10.68 3.46
C LYS A 39 2.17 9.20 3.51
N LEU A 40 1.12 8.38 3.60
CA LEU A 40 1.21 6.96 3.26
C LEU A 40 0.97 6.82 1.76
N LYS A 41 1.82 6.08 1.07
CA LYS A 41 1.65 5.71 -0.32
C LYS A 41 1.50 4.21 -0.41
N CYS A 42 0.41 3.76 -1.02
CA CYS A 42 0.23 2.39 -1.44
C CYS A 42 0.44 2.28 -2.95
N THR A 43 1.23 1.30 -3.36
CA THR A 43 1.27 0.85 -4.76
C THR A 43 0.74 -0.56 -4.83
N ILE A 44 -0.12 -0.85 -5.81
CA ILE A 44 -0.60 -2.20 -6.10
C ILE A 44 -0.23 -2.61 -7.53
N TRP A 45 -0.03 -3.90 -7.76
CA TRP A 45 0.25 -4.46 -9.09
C TRP A 45 -0.09 -5.96 -9.15
N PRO A 46 -0.29 -6.55 -10.34
CA PRO A 46 -0.56 -7.97 -10.47
C PRO A 46 0.67 -8.85 -10.21
N GLU A 47 0.43 -10.08 -9.78
CA GLU A 47 1.44 -11.15 -9.82
C GLU A 47 1.91 -11.46 -11.26
N PRO A 48 3.08 -12.09 -11.46
CA PRO A 48 3.98 -12.71 -10.47
C PRO A 48 5.25 -11.93 -10.16
N TYR A 49 5.42 -10.74 -10.71
CA TYR A 49 6.67 -9.99 -10.61
C TYR A 49 6.75 -9.11 -9.35
N SER A 50 7.96 -8.87 -8.87
CA SER A 50 8.22 -7.95 -7.76
C SER A 50 7.97 -6.50 -8.18
N PHE A 51 7.89 -5.58 -7.22
CA PHE A 51 7.69 -4.15 -7.49
C PHE A 51 8.67 -3.60 -8.55
N GLU A 52 9.96 -3.92 -8.40
CA GLU A 52 11.03 -3.46 -9.30
C GLU A 52 10.97 -4.10 -10.69
N ALA A 53 10.45 -5.33 -10.79
CA ALA A 53 10.39 -6.10 -12.03
C ALA A 53 9.06 -5.94 -12.77
N THR A 54 8.10 -5.20 -12.19
CA THR A 54 6.79 -4.96 -12.81
C THR A 54 6.82 -3.63 -13.55
N ASP A 55 6.29 -3.61 -14.77
CA ASP A 55 6.17 -2.37 -15.56
C ASP A 55 5.34 -1.32 -14.81
N ASP A 56 5.77 -0.06 -14.84
CA ASP A 56 5.08 1.02 -14.14
C ASP A 56 3.67 1.28 -14.66
N SER A 57 3.37 0.92 -15.91
CA SER A 57 2.01 1.03 -16.48
C SER A 57 1.03 0.06 -15.84
N LEU A 58 1.51 -1.00 -15.17
CA LEU A 58 0.71 -1.98 -14.44
C LEU A 58 0.59 -1.67 -12.95
N LYS A 59 1.26 -0.62 -12.47
CA LYS A 59 1.22 -0.18 -11.08
C LYS A 59 0.15 0.88 -10.90
N GLU A 60 -0.66 0.73 -9.88
CA GLU A 60 -1.60 1.76 -9.44
C GLU A 60 -1.20 2.31 -8.08
N TYR A 61 -1.38 3.61 -7.90
CA TYR A 61 -0.94 4.32 -6.71
C TYR A 61 -2.12 4.96 -6.00
N TYR A 62 -2.09 4.91 -4.67
CA TYR A 62 -3.01 5.63 -3.81
C TYR A 62 -2.24 6.26 -2.65
N GLN A 63 -2.64 7.47 -2.26
CA GLN A 63 -2.04 8.18 -1.14
C GLN A 63 -3.10 8.55 -0.11
N ALA A 64 -2.75 8.38 1.15
CA ALA A 64 -3.57 8.74 2.30
C ALA A 64 -2.72 9.56 3.30
N GLU A 65 -3.37 10.13 4.30
CA GLU A 65 -2.67 10.82 5.38
C GLU A 65 -1.76 9.86 6.16
N PHE A 66 -0.67 10.36 6.72
CA PHE A 66 0.20 9.55 7.58
C PHE A 66 -0.40 9.42 9.00
N SER A 67 -1.49 8.68 9.10
CA SER A 67 -2.27 8.45 10.32
C SER A 67 -2.78 7.00 10.38
N ASN A 68 -3.39 6.61 11.51
CA ASN A 68 -4.06 5.31 11.58
C ASN A 68 -5.29 5.24 10.66
N GLU A 69 -6.05 6.33 10.56
CA GLU A 69 -7.17 6.45 9.61
C GLU A 69 -6.67 6.30 8.16
N GLY A 70 -5.51 6.87 7.84
CA GLY A 70 -4.89 6.68 6.53
C GLY A 70 -4.52 5.23 6.24
N LEU A 71 -4.14 4.42 7.24
CA LEU A 71 -3.95 2.97 7.05
C LEU A 71 -5.27 2.26 6.74
N GLU A 72 -6.36 2.66 7.38
CA GLU A 72 -7.70 2.14 7.08
C GLU A 72 -8.13 2.49 5.64
N ASP A 73 -7.82 3.70 5.18
CA ASP A 73 -8.05 4.13 3.79
C ASP A 73 -7.23 3.29 2.79
N ILE A 74 -5.94 3.06 3.08
CA ILE A 74 -5.08 2.20 2.24
C ILE A 74 -5.65 0.78 2.15
N VAL A 75 -6.05 0.18 3.27
CA VAL A 75 -6.60 -1.18 3.31
C VAL A 75 -7.93 -1.25 2.56
N SER A 76 -8.78 -0.25 2.72
CA SER A 76 -10.05 -0.12 1.99
C SER A 76 -9.82 -0.02 0.47
N TYR A 77 -8.81 0.75 0.04
CA TYR A 77 -8.41 0.85 -1.36
C TYR A 77 -7.95 -0.50 -1.93
N ILE A 78 -7.07 -1.22 -1.22
CA ILE A 78 -6.58 -2.54 -1.67
C ILE A 78 -7.74 -3.53 -1.78
N ASN A 79 -8.61 -3.60 -0.77
CA ASN A 79 -9.77 -4.49 -0.78
C ASN A 79 -10.73 -4.17 -1.94
N ASN A 80 -10.99 -2.88 -2.22
CA ASN A 80 -11.81 -2.48 -3.34
C ASN A 80 -11.22 -2.97 -4.67
N LYS A 81 -9.90 -2.85 -4.85
CA LYS A 81 -9.19 -3.29 -6.05
C LYS A 81 -9.20 -4.81 -6.23
N VAL A 82 -9.14 -5.57 -5.14
CA VAL A 82 -9.26 -7.03 -5.18
C VAL A 82 -10.67 -7.47 -5.57
N VAL A 83 -11.71 -6.77 -5.11
CA VAL A 83 -13.12 -7.10 -5.40
C VAL A 83 -13.49 -6.82 -6.86
N HIS A 84 -12.91 -5.78 -7.47
CA HIS A 84 -13.21 -5.37 -8.84
C HIS A 84 -12.19 -5.87 -9.87
N LYS A 85 -11.44 -6.92 -9.52
CA LYS A 85 -10.44 -7.53 -10.39
C LYS A 85 -11.04 -8.53 -11.37
#